data_AF-A0AAV4DCL7-F1
#
_entry.id   AF-A0AAV4DCL7-F1
#
_cell.length_a   1.000
_cell.length_b   1.000
_cell.length_c   1.000
_cell.angle_alpha   90.00
_cell.angle_beta   90.00
_cell.angle_gamma   90.00
#
_symmetry.space_group_name_H-M   'P 1'
#
loop_
_entity.id
_entity.type
_entity.pdbx_description
1 polymer ?
#
loop_
_entity_poly.entity_id
_entity_poly.type
_entity_poly.pdbx_seq_one_letter_code
_entity_poly.pdbx_strand_id
1 'polypeptide(L)'
;MGSLGTSQDGSSLPFLRYRIVCFSSSRHPPHPSQETKTPCMQGVGDRLRQQGFSAKATEVMLDSWRPDTKKVYASYITKWQRHAAAIKVDITATVNFLADLYEKGASHSALCIARSTLSSYVDIQDLGKCSCVRRFLKGVYEQQPSLPM
;
A
#
# COMPACT_ATOMS: atom_id res chain seq x y z
N MET A 1 -47.68 37.63 12.93
CA MET A 1 -46.51 38.53 13.04
C MET A 1 -45.31 37.67 13.37
N GLY A 2 -44.47 37.42 12.36
CA GLY A 2 -43.23 36.67 12.47
C GLY A 2 -42.04 37.61 12.37
N SER A 3 -40.98 37.29 13.11
CA SER A 3 -39.58 37.74 12.99
C SER A 3 -38.86 37.25 14.25
N LEU A 4 -37.58 36.93 14.28
CA LEU A 4 -36.55 36.54 13.32
C LEU A 4 -35.39 36.14 14.24
N GLY A 5 -34.77 34.98 14.05
CA GLY A 5 -33.70 34.52 14.92
C GLY A 5 -32.92 33.40 14.28
N THR A 6 -31.90 33.79 13.52
CA THR A 6 -30.92 32.94 12.83
C THR A 6 -30.14 32.04 13.80
N SER A 7 -29.92 30.78 13.43
CA SER A 7 -28.60 30.15 13.62
C SER A 7 -28.41 28.96 12.67
N GLN A 8 -27.37 29.08 11.86
CA GLN A 8 -26.55 28.00 11.27
C GLN A 8 -26.13 27.04 12.41
N ASP A 9 -25.83 25.76 12.22
CA ASP A 9 -24.84 25.20 11.30
C ASP A 9 -24.99 23.67 11.40
N GLY A 10 -25.13 23.00 10.25
CA GLY A 10 -25.14 21.54 10.19
C GLY A 10 -23.73 21.04 10.41
N SER A 11 -23.48 20.48 11.60
CA SER A 11 -22.21 19.88 12.00
C SER A 11 -21.84 18.71 11.09
N SER A 12 -21.14 19.07 10.01
CA SER A 12 -20.40 18.25 9.08
C SER A 12 -19.26 17.56 9.83
N LEU A 13 -19.32 16.23 9.91
CA LEU A 13 -18.23 15.43 10.47
C LEU A 13 -16.98 15.63 9.59
N PRO A 14 -15.86 16.09 10.17
CA PRO A 14 -14.68 16.40 9.39
C PRO A 14 -14.04 15.12 8.86
N PHE A 15 -13.95 15.07 7.53
CA PHE A 15 -13.05 14.23 6.76
C PHE A 15 -11.72 14.03 7.52
N LEU A 16 -11.39 12.77 7.84
CA LEU A 16 -10.09 12.41 8.40
C LEU A 16 -8.99 12.86 7.44
N ARG A 17 -8.37 13.99 7.77
CA ARG A 17 -7.12 14.47 7.19
C ARG A 17 -6.00 13.53 7.62
N TYR A 18 -5.69 12.54 6.80
CA TYR A 18 -4.46 11.78 6.96
C TYR A 18 -3.28 12.63 6.47
N ARG A 19 -2.46 13.06 7.44
CA ARG A 19 -1.20 13.79 7.22
C ARG A 19 -0.25 12.95 6.38
N ILE A 20 0.04 13.43 5.17
CA ILE A 20 1.14 12.98 4.33
C ILE A 20 2.41 13.63 4.89
N VAL A 21 3.35 12.84 5.41
CA VAL A 21 4.70 13.33 5.73
C VAL A 21 5.59 13.06 4.53
N CYS A 22 5.78 14.08 3.69
CA CYS A 22 6.88 14.12 2.75
C CYS A 22 8.17 14.41 3.51
N PHE A 23 9.20 13.56 3.37
CA PHE A 23 10.53 13.89 3.87
C PHE A 23 11.54 13.93 2.72
N SER A 24 12.13 15.12 2.56
CA SER A 24 13.11 15.47 1.53
C SER A 24 14.41 14.69 1.71
N SER A 25 14.95 14.15 0.62
CA SER A 25 16.21 13.42 0.60
C SER A 25 17.39 14.38 0.42
N SER A 26 18.32 14.40 1.39
CA SER A 26 19.68 14.93 1.19
C SER A 26 20.68 13.77 1.23
N ARG A 27 21.58 13.73 0.24
CA ARG A 27 22.51 12.63 -0.06
C ARG A 27 23.83 12.81 0.71
N HIS A 28 24.35 11.78 1.40
CA HIS A 28 25.80 11.55 1.62
C HIS A 28 26.09 10.04 1.97
N PRO A 29 27.34 9.54 1.78
CA PRO A 29 27.71 8.11 1.61
C PRO A 29 28.14 7.40 2.94
N PRO A 30 28.52 6.08 2.95
CA PRO A 30 28.12 5.12 3.99
C PRO A 30 29.11 4.90 5.16
N HIS A 31 28.56 4.51 6.33
CA HIS A 31 29.25 3.94 7.51
C HIS A 31 28.34 2.83 8.14
N PRO A 32 28.87 1.78 8.82
CA PRO A 32 28.25 0.45 8.90
C PRO A 32 27.17 0.31 9.98
N SER A 33 26.21 -0.57 9.67
CA SER A 33 25.21 -1.18 10.54
C SER A 33 24.48 -0.23 11.49
N GLN A 34 23.69 0.66 10.92
CA GLN A 34 22.38 0.94 11.50
C GLN A 34 21.34 0.48 10.48
N GLU A 35 20.60 -0.57 10.84
CA GLU A 35 19.42 -0.98 10.09
C GLU A 35 18.41 0.17 10.20
N THR A 36 18.50 1.11 9.25
CA THR A 36 17.53 2.18 9.08
C THR A 36 16.18 1.51 8.89
N LYS A 37 15.34 1.53 9.93
CA LYS A 37 13.95 1.10 9.87
C LYS A 37 13.30 1.76 8.66
N THR A 38 13.12 0.99 7.59
CA THR A 38 12.59 1.51 6.34
C THR A 38 11.21 2.09 6.62
N PRO A 39 10.94 3.37 6.34
CA PRO A 39 9.69 4.05 6.72
C PRO A 39 8.43 3.37 6.15
N CYS A 40 8.55 2.58 5.08
CA CYS A 40 7.45 1.77 4.56
C CYS A 40 7.08 0.58 5.45
N MET A 41 8.06 -0.03 6.13
CA MET A 41 7.86 -1.16 7.05
C MET A 41 7.31 -0.64 8.37
N GLN A 42 7.59 0.61 8.72
CA GLN A 42 6.89 1.29 9.80
C GLN A 42 5.39 1.35 9.52
N GLY A 43 4.97 1.69 8.30
CA GLY A 43 3.54 1.69 7.95
C GLY A 43 2.87 0.31 8.06
N VAL A 44 3.56 -0.77 7.68
CA VAL A 44 3.08 -2.15 7.93
C VAL A 44 3.00 -2.43 9.44
N GLY A 45 4.03 -2.02 10.19
CA GLY A 45 4.09 -2.17 11.64
C GLY A 45 2.99 -1.40 12.39
N ASP A 46 2.74 -0.16 11.99
CA ASP A 46 1.69 0.69 12.55
C ASP A 46 0.32 0.05 12.37
N ARG A 47 0.08 -0.55 11.20
CA ARG A 47 -1.17 -1.28 10.95
C ARG A 47 -1.30 -2.54 11.81
N LEU A 48 -0.24 -3.33 11.95
CA LEU A 48 -0.26 -4.49 12.86
C LEU A 48 -0.58 -4.04 14.31
N ARG A 49 -0.01 -2.92 14.74
CA ARG A 49 -0.33 -2.37 16.07
C ARG A 49 -1.77 -1.87 16.17
N GLN A 50 -2.33 -1.27 15.11
CA GLN A 50 -3.75 -0.88 15.05
C GLN A 50 -4.69 -2.10 15.08
N GLN A 51 -4.25 -3.26 14.58
CA GLN A 51 -4.97 -4.53 14.70
C GLN A 51 -4.90 -5.15 16.11
N GLY A 52 -4.21 -4.50 17.06
CA GLY A 52 -4.09 -4.95 18.44
C GLY A 52 -2.88 -5.84 18.74
N PHE A 53 -1.97 -6.05 17.79
CA PHE A 53 -0.75 -6.80 18.05
C PHE A 53 0.20 -6.03 18.98
N SER A 54 0.86 -6.76 19.90
CA SER A 54 1.86 -6.18 20.79
C SER A 54 3.10 -5.72 20.01
N ALA A 55 3.86 -4.78 20.57
CA ALA A 55 5.07 -4.27 19.91
C ALA A 55 6.08 -5.40 19.59
N LYS A 56 6.24 -6.38 20.50
CA LYS A 56 7.11 -7.54 20.28
C LYS A 56 6.58 -8.46 19.18
N ALA A 57 5.27 -8.72 19.14
CA ALA A 57 4.67 -9.51 18.06
C ALA A 57 4.84 -8.82 16.70
N THR A 58 4.60 -7.50 16.65
CA THR A 58 4.83 -6.70 15.44
C THR A 58 6.28 -6.77 14.97
N GLU A 59 7.26 -6.64 15.87
CA GLU A 59 8.69 -6.75 15.54
C GLU A 59 9.03 -8.11 14.92
N VAL A 60 8.63 -9.21 15.56
CA VAL A 60 8.85 -10.57 15.05
C VAL A 60 8.18 -10.78 13.69
N MET A 61 6.96 -10.25 13.51
CA MET A 61 6.27 -10.30 12.22
C MET A 61 7.04 -9.52 11.15
N LEU A 62 7.51 -8.30 11.46
CA LEU A 62 8.31 -7.48 10.54
C LEU A 62 9.66 -8.13 10.18
N ASP A 63 10.23 -8.93 11.08
CA ASP A 63 11.47 -9.68 10.85
C ASP A 63 11.30 -10.92 9.95
N SER A 64 10.06 -11.33 9.69
CA SER A 64 9.78 -12.42 8.73
C SER A 64 10.21 -12.09 7.29
N TRP A 65 10.34 -10.79 6.96
CA TRP A 65 10.81 -10.34 5.65
C TRP A 65 12.33 -10.10 5.65
N ARG A 66 13.04 -10.69 4.68
CA ARG A 66 14.46 -10.41 4.44
C ARG A 66 14.67 -8.94 4.03
N PRO A 67 15.86 -8.35 4.29
CA PRO A 67 16.13 -6.94 3.99
C PRO A 67 15.82 -6.53 2.54
N ASP A 68 16.16 -7.37 1.56
CA ASP A 68 15.89 -7.07 0.15
C ASP A 68 14.40 -7.15 -0.18
N THR A 69 13.67 -8.09 0.44
CA THR A 69 12.21 -8.13 0.35
C THR A 69 11.57 -6.90 0.96
N LYS A 70 12.10 -6.41 2.09
CA LYS A 70 11.66 -5.15 2.71
C LYS A 70 11.81 -3.96 1.74
N LYS A 71 12.91 -3.87 1.00
CA LYS A 71 13.13 -2.82 -0.03
C LYS A 71 12.14 -2.92 -1.19
N VAL A 72 11.87 -4.13 -1.66
CA VAL A 72 10.91 -4.33 -2.76
C VAL A 72 9.51 -3.91 -2.32
N TYR A 73 9.07 -4.36 -1.14
CA TYR A 73 7.78 -3.96 -0.56
C TYR A 73 7.70 -2.44 -0.39
N ALA A 74 8.78 -1.79 0.07
CA ALA A 74 8.88 -0.34 0.17
C ALA A 74 8.50 0.35 -1.15
N SER A 75 9.11 -0.12 -2.24
CA SER A 75 8.91 0.49 -3.55
C SER A 75 7.46 0.41 -4.01
N TYR A 76 6.78 -0.72 -3.76
CA TYR A 76 5.38 -0.90 -4.13
C TYR A 76 4.44 -0.15 -3.21
N ILE A 77 4.73 -0.06 -1.90
CA ILE A 77 3.96 0.77 -0.97
C ILE A 77 4.02 2.24 -1.39
N THR A 78 5.19 2.77 -1.73
CA THR A 78 5.32 4.16 -2.18
C THR A 78 4.58 4.41 -3.51
N LYS A 79 4.67 3.48 -4.47
CA LYS A 79 3.91 3.57 -5.73
C LYS A 79 2.41 3.54 -5.47
N TRP A 80 1.96 2.66 -4.58
CA TRP A 80 0.56 2.56 -4.17
C TRP A 80 0.06 3.83 -3.50
N GLN A 81 0.79 4.38 -2.54
CA GLN A 81 0.41 5.62 -1.86
C GLN A 81 0.20 6.78 -2.84
N ARG A 82 1.04 6.89 -3.87
CA ARG A 82 0.88 7.90 -4.93
C ARG A 82 -0.37 7.65 -5.77
N HIS A 83 -0.66 6.39 -6.09
CA HIS A 83 -1.86 6.02 -6.85
C HIS A 83 -3.15 6.21 -6.01
N ALA A 84 -3.09 5.90 -4.72
CA ALA A 84 -4.23 5.93 -3.80
C ALA A 84 -4.50 7.31 -3.16
N ALA A 85 -3.65 8.32 -3.40
CA ALA A 85 -3.65 9.58 -2.65
C ALA A 85 -4.99 10.36 -2.69
N ALA A 86 -5.77 10.21 -3.77
CA ALA A 86 -7.02 10.93 -3.99
C ALA A 86 -8.22 10.00 -4.27
N ILE A 87 -8.05 8.69 -4.11
CA ILE A 87 -9.08 7.70 -4.45
C ILE A 87 -9.46 6.85 -3.25
N LYS A 88 -10.71 6.40 -3.22
CA LYS A 88 -11.17 5.43 -2.24
C LYS A 88 -10.40 4.11 -2.46
N VAL A 89 -9.80 3.62 -1.39
CA VAL A 89 -9.07 2.35 -1.41
C VAL A 89 -10.07 1.20 -1.41
N ASP A 90 -10.17 0.51 -2.56
CA ASP A 90 -10.99 -0.69 -2.73
C ASP A 90 -10.34 -1.69 -3.72
N ILE A 91 -11.07 -2.78 -4.02
CA ILE A 91 -10.62 -3.80 -4.97
C ILE A 91 -10.41 -3.21 -6.37
N THR A 92 -11.27 -2.30 -6.80
CA THR A 92 -11.21 -1.67 -8.12
C THR A 92 -9.94 -0.82 -8.26
N ALA A 93 -9.67 0.04 -7.29
CA ALA A 93 -8.43 0.82 -7.20
C ALA A 93 -7.19 -0.08 -7.21
N THR A 94 -7.28 -1.23 -6.53
CA THR A 94 -6.16 -2.18 -6.51
C THR A 94 -5.91 -2.82 -7.87
N VAL A 95 -6.96 -3.27 -8.57
CA VAL A 95 -6.83 -3.85 -9.91
C VAL A 95 -6.32 -2.81 -10.90
N ASN A 96 -6.82 -1.58 -10.85
CA ASN A 96 -6.35 -0.48 -11.70
C ASN A 96 -4.88 -0.14 -11.46
N PHE A 97 -4.43 -0.14 -10.20
CA PHE A 97 -3.01 0.00 -9.91
C PHE A 97 -2.14 -1.13 -10.49
N LEU A 98 -2.61 -2.38 -10.45
CA LEU A 98 -1.90 -3.49 -11.06
C LEU A 98 -1.88 -3.38 -12.59
N ALA A 99 -2.95 -2.87 -13.20
CA ALA A 99 -3.00 -2.55 -14.63
C ALA A 99 -1.98 -1.46 -14.99
N ASP A 100 -1.94 -0.35 -14.25
CA ASP A 100 -0.94 0.71 -14.44
C ASP A 100 0.51 0.18 -14.38
N LEU A 101 0.78 -0.77 -13.47
CA LEU A 101 2.10 -1.39 -13.36
C LEU A 101 2.41 -2.26 -14.57
N TYR A 102 1.42 -3.02 -15.05
CA TYR A 102 1.56 -3.88 -16.22
C TYR A 102 1.78 -3.07 -17.49
N GLU A 103 1.03 -2.00 -17.71
CA GLU A 103 1.24 -1.06 -18.83
C GLU A 103 2.65 -0.45 -18.81
N LYS A 104 3.22 -0.25 -17.63
CA LYS A 104 4.61 0.22 -17.44
C LYS A 104 5.66 -0.89 -17.57
N GLY A 105 5.27 -2.08 -18.03
CA GLY A 105 6.17 -3.20 -18.30
C GLY A 105 6.51 -4.06 -17.08
N ALA A 106 5.73 -4.00 -15.99
CA ALA A 106 5.95 -4.91 -14.87
C ALA A 106 5.66 -6.36 -15.27
N SER A 107 6.60 -7.27 -14.98
CA SER A 107 6.40 -8.70 -15.21
C SER A 107 5.31 -9.29 -14.31
N HIS A 108 4.77 -10.46 -14.69
CA HIS A 108 3.80 -11.18 -13.84
C HIS A 108 4.33 -11.42 -12.41
N SER A 109 5.61 -11.77 -12.27
CA SER A 109 6.25 -11.96 -10.95
C SER A 109 6.28 -10.66 -10.15
N ALA A 110 6.58 -9.53 -10.79
CA ALA A 110 6.56 -8.22 -10.17
C ALA A 110 5.14 -7.82 -9.71
N LEU A 111 4.10 -8.14 -10.49
CA LEU A 111 2.70 -7.92 -10.13
C LEU A 111 2.25 -8.83 -8.97
N CYS A 112 2.71 -10.08 -8.94
CA CYS A 112 2.48 -10.97 -7.80
C CYS A 112 3.06 -10.40 -6.50
N ILE A 113 4.26 -9.82 -6.56
CA ILE A 113 4.90 -9.16 -5.41
C ILE A 113 4.12 -7.90 -5.00
N ALA A 114 3.69 -7.08 -5.97
CA ALA A 114 2.87 -5.91 -5.71
C ALA A 114 1.57 -6.30 -4.97
N ARG A 115 0.86 -7.33 -5.45
CA ARG A 115 -0.34 -7.88 -4.78
C ARG A 115 -0.04 -8.31 -3.35
N SER A 116 1.01 -9.11 -3.14
CA SER A 116 1.37 -9.59 -1.79
C SER A 116 1.71 -8.44 -0.85
N THR A 117 2.42 -7.43 -1.35
CA THR A 117 2.75 -6.20 -0.62
C THR A 117 1.47 -5.48 -0.18
N LEU A 118 0.53 -5.28 -1.11
CA LEU A 118 -0.75 -4.62 -0.83
C LEU A 118 -1.60 -5.42 0.16
N SER A 119 -1.60 -6.75 0.07
CA SER A 119 -2.33 -7.60 1.01
C SER A 119 -1.81 -7.47 2.44
N SER A 120 -0.53 -7.16 2.61
CA SER A 120 0.09 -6.89 3.92
C SER A 120 -0.12 -5.45 4.39
N TYR A 121 -0.22 -4.49 3.46
CA TYR A 121 -0.25 -3.06 3.77
C TYR A 121 -1.66 -2.47 3.89
N VAL A 122 -2.60 -2.94 3.07
CA VAL A 122 -3.93 -2.33 2.92
C VAL A 122 -4.99 -3.12 3.68
N ASP A 123 -5.95 -2.43 4.29
CA ASP A 123 -7.10 -3.03 4.98
C ASP A 123 -8.25 -3.40 4.05
N ILE A 124 -7.92 -4.17 3.02
CA ILE A 124 -8.91 -4.81 2.16
C ILE A 124 -8.93 -6.29 2.54
N GLN A 125 -10.02 -6.74 3.16
CA GLN A 125 -10.20 -8.15 3.48
C GLN A 125 -10.04 -9.00 2.21
N ASP A 126 -9.27 -10.07 2.35
CA ASP A 126 -9.13 -11.10 1.32
C ASP A 126 -8.63 -10.61 -0.05
N LEU A 127 -7.84 -9.53 -0.11
CA LEU A 127 -7.27 -9.03 -1.38
C LEU A 127 -6.56 -10.11 -2.19
N GLY A 128 -5.77 -10.98 -1.54
CA GLY A 128 -5.10 -12.12 -2.18
C GLY A 128 -6.05 -13.26 -2.63
N LYS A 129 -7.26 -13.33 -2.07
CA LYS A 129 -8.29 -14.31 -2.44
C LYS A 129 -9.34 -13.76 -3.39
N CYS A 130 -9.42 -12.44 -3.56
CA CYS A 130 -10.36 -11.77 -4.43
C CYS A 130 -10.26 -12.30 -5.88
N SER A 131 -11.40 -12.70 -6.43
CA SER A 131 -11.50 -13.26 -7.79
C SER A 131 -11.05 -12.26 -8.86
N CYS A 132 -11.34 -10.97 -8.69
CA CYS A 132 -10.93 -9.91 -9.62
C CYS A 132 -9.40 -9.84 -9.75
N VAL A 133 -8.70 -9.81 -8.61
CA VAL A 133 -7.23 -9.75 -8.57
C VAL A 133 -6.61 -11.01 -9.20
N ARG A 134 -7.18 -12.19 -8.89
CA ARG A 134 -6.72 -13.46 -9.48
C ARG A 134 -6.97 -13.53 -10.99
N ARG A 135 -8.14 -13.08 -11.46
CA ARG A 135 -8.48 -13.04 -12.89
C ARG A 135 -7.58 -12.09 -13.65
N PHE A 136 -7.27 -10.92 -13.09
CA PHE A 136 -6.32 -9.97 -13.68
C PHE A 136 -4.94 -10.61 -13.84
N LEU A 137 -4.36 -11.18 -12.77
CA LEU A 137 -3.05 -11.82 -12.84
C LEU A 137 -3.02 -13.00 -13.81
N LYS A 138 -4.10 -13.81 -13.84
CA LYS A 138 -4.24 -14.86 -14.84
C LYS A 138 -4.23 -14.28 -16.26
N GLY A 139 -4.99 -13.21 -16.51
CA GLY A 139 -5.00 -12.52 -17.81
C GLY A 139 -3.60 -12.06 -18.23
N VAL A 140 -2.82 -11.47 -17.31
CA VAL A 140 -1.43 -11.08 -17.58
C VAL A 140 -0.53 -12.28 -17.90
N TYR A 141 -0.75 -13.42 -17.24
CA TYR A 141 0.00 -14.65 -17.53
C TYR A 141 -0.31 -15.19 -18.93
N GLU A 142 -1.60 -15.27 -19.32
CA GLU A 142 -2.01 -15.77 -20.64
C GLU A 142 -1.57 -14.82 -21.79
N GLN A 143 -1.42 -13.53 -21.52
CA GLN A 143 -0.96 -12.54 -22.51
C GLN A 143 0.57 -12.51 -22.68
N GLN A 144 1.34 -13.02 -21.73
CA GLN A 144 2.77 -13.14 -21.92
C GLN A 144 3.03 -14.25 -22.93
N PRO A 145 3.74 -13.96 -24.04
CA PRO A 145 4.08 -15.01 -24.99
C PRO A 145 4.86 -16.07 -24.25
N SER A 146 4.32 -17.29 -24.20
CA SER A 146 5.07 -18.47 -23.79
C SER A 146 6.28 -18.54 -24.72
N LEU A 147 7.47 -18.24 -24.19
CA LEU A 147 8.71 -18.57 -24.88
C LEU A 147 8.63 -20.08 -25.19
N PRO A 148 8.66 -20.51 -26.47
CA PRO A 148 8.78 -21.93 -26.77
C PRO A 148 10.10 -22.41 -26.14
N MET A 149 10.02 -23.53 -25.43
CA MET A 149 11.18 -24.26 -24.94
C MET A 149 12.06 -24.73 -26.09
#